data_AF-A0A6H2D3X9-F1
#
_entry.id   AF-A0A6H2D3X9-F1
#
_cell.length_a   1.000
_cell.length_b   1.000
_cell.length_c   1.000
_cell.angle_alpha   90.00
_cell.angle_beta   90.00
_cell.angle_gamma   90.00
#
_symmetry.space_group_name_H-M   'P 1'
#
loop_
_entity.id
_entity.type
_entity.pdbx_description
1 polymer ?
#
loop_
_entity_poly.entity_id
_entity_poly.type
_entity_poly.pdbx_seq_one_letter_code
_entity_poly.pdbx_strand_id
1 'polypeptide(L)'
;MLRNMFRHFFVGLGAITYLTFGFTLVYQYIGLANDWPGVFLSVIHESSGDWWLDIDWASPVLVGTFCATTLAAALYAAWKRNDFVEYREPEVQSQSGF
;
A
#
# COMPACT_ATOMS: atom_id res chain seq x y z
N MET A 1 -9.34 23.43 6.22
CA MET A 1 -8.12 22.73 6.65
C MET A 1 -8.35 21.23 6.81
N LEU A 2 -9.26 20.79 7.69
CA LEU A 2 -9.53 19.36 7.95
C LEU A 2 -9.95 18.57 6.70
N ARG A 3 -10.87 19.10 5.88
CA ARG A 3 -11.25 18.51 4.58
C ARG A 3 -10.05 18.26 3.65
N ASN A 4 -9.09 19.17 3.65
CA ASN A 4 -7.89 19.07 2.81
C ASN A 4 -6.91 18.01 3.35
N MET A 5 -6.75 17.92 4.67
CA MET A 5 -6.00 16.83 5.29
C MET A 5 -6.58 15.47 4.95
N PHE A 6 -7.90 15.29 5.05
CA PHE A 6 -8.54 14.03 4.66
C PHE A 6 -8.34 13.72 3.17
N ARG A 7 -8.43 14.71 2.29
CA ARG A 7 -8.13 14.56 0.86
C ARG A 7 -6.71 14.02 0.63
N HIS A 8 -5.70 14.69 1.20
CA HIS A 8 -4.29 14.28 1.10
C HIS A 8 -4.04 12.92 1.75
N PHE A 9 -4.74 12.61 2.84
CA PHE A 9 -4.65 11.32 3.52
C PHE A 9 -5.14 10.18 2.64
N PHE A 10 -6.36 10.24 2.09
CA PHE A 10 -6.90 9.13 1.29
C PHE A 10 -6.15 8.93 -0.03
N VAL A 11 -5.78 10.04 -0.70
CA VAL A 11 -4.98 9.96 -1.93
C VAL A 11 -3.58 9.41 -1.62
N GLY A 12 -2.92 9.92 -0.58
CA GLY A 12 -1.61 9.46 -0.14
C GLY A 12 -1.63 8.01 0.33
N LEU A 13 -2.66 7.61 1.07
CA LEU A 13 -2.83 6.23 1.54
C LEU A 13 -2.91 5.26 0.37
N GLY A 14 -3.69 5.56 -0.67
CA GLY A 14 -3.76 4.71 -1.86
C GLY A 14 -2.42 4.58 -2.56
N ALA A 15 -1.73 5.69 -2.81
CA ALA A 15 -0.43 5.69 -3.49
C ALA A 15 0.67 4.97 -2.67
N ILE A 16 0.77 5.28 -1.38
CA ILE A 16 1.75 4.66 -0.47
C ILE A 16 1.44 3.18 -0.30
N THR A 17 0.17 2.80 -0.17
CA THR A 17 -0.23 1.38 -0.09
C THR A 17 0.20 0.64 -1.35
N TYR A 18 -0.06 1.19 -2.54
CA TYR A 18 0.35 0.55 -3.80
C TYR A 18 1.87 0.30 -3.86
N LEU A 19 2.67 1.31 -3.51
CA LEU A 19 4.13 1.20 -3.52
C LEU A 19 4.64 0.18 -2.49
N THR A 20 4.11 0.23 -1.27
CA THR A 20 4.53 -0.67 -0.19
C THR A 20 4.06 -2.11 -0.39
N PHE A 21 2.91 -2.33 -1.05
CA PHE A 21 2.44 -3.67 -1.37
C PHE A 21 3.43 -4.39 -2.30
N GLY A 22 4.07 -3.68 -3.23
CA GLY A 22 5.14 -4.24 -4.05
C GLY A 22 6.28 -4.82 -3.23
N PHE A 23 6.79 -4.06 -2.25
CA PHE A 23 7.84 -4.54 -1.34
C PHE A 23 7.36 -5.70 -0.46
N THR A 24 6.10 -5.66 -0.02
CA THR A 24 5.48 -6.70 0.82
C THR A 24 5.37 -8.03 0.08
N LEU A 25 5.03 -8.00 -1.22
CA LEU A 25 5.01 -9.18 -2.08
C LEU A 25 6.43 -9.70 -2.40
N VAL A 26 7.40 -8.81 -2.57
CA VAL A 26 8.81 -9.22 -2.72
C VAL A 26 9.32 -9.89 -1.45
N TYR A 27 9.00 -9.35 -0.27
CA TYR A 27 9.31 -9.98 1.01
C TYR A 27 8.68 -11.38 1.10
N GLN A 28 7.40 -11.51 0.74
CA GLN A 28 6.70 -12.78 0.71
C GLN A 28 7.39 -13.81 -0.19
N TYR A 29 7.80 -13.41 -1.40
CA TYR A 29 8.48 -14.29 -2.35
C TYR A 29 9.83 -14.77 -1.82
N ILE A 30 10.67 -13.85 -1.33
CA ILE A 30 11.99 -14.18 -0.78
C ILE A 30 11.84 -15.00 0.50
N GLY A 31 10.85 -14.65 1.33
CA GLY A 31 10.58 -15.33 2.59
C GLY A 31 10.13 -16.77 2.41
N LEU A 32 9.32 -17.07 1.39
CA LEU A 32 8.99 -18.45 1.03
C LEU A 32 10.21 -19.26 0.58
N ALA A 33 11.15 -18.64 -0.14
CA ALA A 33 12.36 -19.32 -0.61
C ALA A 33 13.40 -19.57 0.48
N ASN A 34 13.32 -18.86 1.60
CA ASN A 34 14.32 -18.87 2.68
C ASN A 34 13.73 -19.17 4.06
N ASP A 35 12.48 -19.64 4.14
CA ASP A 35 11.76 -19.94 5.38
C ASP A 35 11.77 -18.78 6.40
N TRP A 36 11.55 -17.54 5.93
CA TRP A 36 11.51 -16.38 6.82
C TRP A 36 10.24 -16.34 7.68
N PRO A 37 10.31 -15.78 8.90
CA PRO A 37 9.13 -15.60 9.74
C PRO A 37 8.17 -14.57 9.14
N GLY A 38 6.87 -14.69 9.43
CA GLY A 38 5.88 -13.67 9.04
C GLY A 38 5.49 -13.67 7.55
N VAL A 39 5.88 -14.70 6.81
CA VAL A 39 5.27 -15.06 5.52
C VAL A 39 3.76 -15.24 5.74
N PHE A 40 2.95 -14.57 4.92
CA PHE A 40 1.52 -14.39 5.15
C PHE A 40 0.63 -15.00 4.06
N LEU A 41 1.19 -15.40 2.92
CA LEU A 41 0.47 -16.23 1.95
C LEU A 41 0.94 -17.68 2.06
N SER A 42 -0.02 -18.60 2.13
CA SER A 42 0.21 -20.04 2.06
C SER A 42 -0.73 -20.68 1.05
N VAL A 43 -0.35 -21.84 0.51
CA VAL A 43 -1.21 -22.62 -0.40
C VAL A 43 -1.77 -23.79 0.40
N ILE A 44 -3.10 -23.87 0.46
CA ILE A 44 -3.81 -24.99 1.06
C ILE A 44 -4.28 -25.91 -0.07
N HIS A 45 -4.07 -27.21 0.12
CA HIS A 45 -4.55 -28.25 -0.79
C HIS A 45 -5.63 -29.06 -0.07
N GLU A 46 -6.78 -29.19 -0.72
CA GLU A 46 -7.86 -30.07 -0.25
C GLU A 46 -7.63 -31.52 -0.67
N SER A 47 -8.33 -32.44 0.00
CA SER A 47 -8.39 -33.86 -0.38
C SER A 47 -9.06 -34.10 -1.73
N SER A 48 -9.85 -33.13 -2.23
CA SER A 48 -10.48 -33.12 -3.56
C SER A 48 -9.49 -32.87 -4.70
N GLY A 49 -8.27 -32.38 -4.39
CA GLY A 49 -7.30 -31.92 -5.37
C GLY A 49 -7.39 -30.41 -5.69
N ASP A 50 -8.36 -29.70 -5.10
CA ASP A 50 -8.47 -28.25 -5.22
C ASP A 50 -7.41 -27.55 -4.36
N TRP A 51 -6.99 -26.36 -4.81
CA TRP A 51 -6.08 -25.50 -4.05
C TRP A 51 -6.61 -24.08 -3.97
N TRP A 52 -6.30 -23.41 -2.86
CA TRP A 52 -6.52 -21.98 -2.72
C TRP A 52 -5.38 -21.33 -1.94
N LEU A 53 -5.26 -20.01 -2.12
CA LEU A 53 -4.38 -19.18 -1.32
C LEU A 53 -5.08 -18.83 -0.02
N ASP A 54 -4.41 -19.13 1.08
CA ASP A 54 -4.78 -18.67 2.41
C ASP A 54 -3.90 -17.49 2.82
N ILE A 55 -4.53 -16.50 3.46
CA ILE A 55 -3.87 -15.27 3.88
C ILE A 55 -3.96 -15.18 5.39
N ASP A 56 -2.80 -15.20 6.06
CA ASP A 56 -2.72 -14.87 7.47
C ASP A 56 -2.76 -13.35 7.66
N TRP A 57 -3.97 -12.82 7.81
CA TRP A 57 -4.22 -11.40 8.08
C TRP A 57 -3.64 -10.91 9.40
N ALA A 58 -3.29 -11.82 10.33
CA ALA A 58 -2.66 -11.48 11.60
C ALA A 58 -1.12 -11.47 11.50
N SER A 59 -0.55 -11.78 10.34
CA SER A 59 0.90 -11.77 10.15
C SER A 59 1.51 -10.42 10.58
N PRO A 60 2.59 -10.43 11.38
CA PRO A 60 3.24 -9.21 11.83
C PRO A 60 3.74 -8.35 10.67
N VAL A 61 4.04 -8.94 9.53
CA VAL A 61 4.49 -8.22 8.32
C VAL A 61 3.34 -7.46 7.67
N LEU A 62 2.16 -8.09 7.53
CA LEU A 62 0.98 -7.41 7.00
C LEU A 62 0.50 -6.29 7.93
N VAL A 63 0.39 -6.59 9.22
CA VAL A 63 0.00 -5.61 10.24
C VAL A 63 1.01 -4.46 10.29
N GLY A 64 2.31 -4.78 10.33
CA GLY A 64 3.38 -3.78 10.35
C GLY A 64 3.36 -2.89 9.10
N THR A 65 3.17 -3.48 7.92
CA THR A 65 3.04 -2.74 6.66
C THR A 65 1.83 -1.82 6.71
N PHE A 66 0.65 -2.32 7.10
CA PHE A 66 -0.57 -1.51 7.19
C PHE A 66 -0.42 -0.34 8.17
N CYS A 67 0.19 -0.56 9.33
CA CYS A 67 0.45 0.49 10.30
C CYS A 67 1.43 1.53 9.75
N ALA A 68 2.52 1.09 9.12
CA ALA A 68 3.54 1.98 8.56
C ALA A 68 2.99 2.82 7.40
N THR A 69 2.19 2.23 6.50
CA THR A 69 1.57 2.96 5.38
C THR A 69 0.55 3.98 5.85
N THR A 70 -0.29 3.59 6.81
CA THR A 70 -1.29 4.48 7.41
C THR A 70 -0.62 5.66 8.11
N LEU A 71 0.45 5.40 8.87
CA LEU A 71 1.22 6.44 9.55
C LEU A 71 1.91 7.37 8.55
N ALA A 72 2.56 6.82 7.51
CA ALA A 72 3.20 7.60 6.46
C ALA A 72 2.19 8.49 5.73
N ALA A 73 1.00 7.98 5.41
CA ALA A 73 -0.07 8.75 4.81
C ALA A 73 -0.59 9.86 5.73
N ALA A 74 -0.71 9.59 7.04
CA ALA A 74 -1.10 10.59 8.03
C ALA A 74 -0.06 11.72 8.16
N LEU A 75 1.23 11.37 8.19
CA LEU A 75 2.33 12.34 8.21
C LEU A 75 2.35 13.19 6.94
N TYR A 76 2.18 12.55 5.77
CA TYR A 76 2.05 13.25 4.50
C TYR A 76 0.88 14.24 4.50
N ALA A 77 -0.30 13.80 4.93
CA ALA A 77 -1.49 14.65 5.03
C ALA A 77 -1.31 15.83 6.01
N ALA A 78 -0.66 15.59 7.15
CA ALA A 78 -0.37 16.62 8.14
C ALA A 78 0.64 17.66 7.62
N TRP A 79 1.61 17.23 6.81
CA TRP A 79 2.56 18.11 6.14
C TRP A 79 1.88 18.95 5.03
N LYS A 80 1.00 18.32 4.24
CA LYS A 80 0.28 18.95 3.12
C LYS A 80 -1.05 19.59 3.50
N ARG A 81 -1.35 19.76 4.79
CA ARG A 81 -2.64 20.30 5.28
C ARG A 81 -3.03 21.67 4.70
N ASN A 82 -2.03 22.49 4.35
CA ASN A 82 -2.20 23.83 3.80
C ASN A 82 -2.10 23.89 2.26
N ASP A 83 -1.92 22.74 1.61
CA ASP A 83 -1.77 22.67 0.16
C ASP A 83 -3.15 22.56 -0.50
N PHE A 84 -3.64 23.70 -1.00
CA PHE A 84 -4.95 23.84 -1.65
C PHE A 84 -4.89 23.67 -3.17
N VAL A 85 -3.71 23.37 -3.74
CA VAL A 85 -3.56 23.15 -5.18
C VAL A 85 -4.48 22.00 -5.59
N GLU A 86 -5.17 22.17 -6.71
CA GLU A 86 -5.98 21.12 -7.29
C GLU A 86 -5.06 20.06 -7.89
N TYR A 87 -5.29 18.79 -7.56
CA TYR A 87 -4.53 17.63 -8.07
C TYR A 87 -4.62 17.44 -9.60
N ARG A 88 -5.27 18.38 -10.32
CA ARG A 88 -5.72 18.23 -11.70
C ARG A 88 -5.23 19.30 -12.66
N GLU A 89 -4.55 20.34 -12.19
CA GLU A 89 -3.86 21.26 -13.09
C GLU A 89 -2.39 20.85 -13.16
N PRO A 90 -1.95 20.13 -14.21
CA PRO A 90 -0.54 19.98 -14.44
C PRO A 90 0.03 21.38 -14.71
N GLU A 91 1.03 21.80 -13.93
CA GLU A 91 1.82 23.00 -14.23
C GLU A 91 2.44 22.92 -15.64
N VAL A 92 2.55 21.70 -16.17
CA VAL A 92 3.00 21.39 -17.53
C VAL A 92 1.80 20.97 -18.38
N GLN A 93 1.22 21.90 -19.13
CA GLN A 93 0.35 21.56 -20.24
C GLN A 93 1.23 21.03 -21.39
N SER A 94 0.95 19.83 -21.92
CA SER A 94 1.58 19.42 -23.17
C SER A 94 1.15 20.42 -24.26
N GLN A 95 2.08 20.82 -25.12
CA GLN A 95 1.69 21.61 -26.28
C GLN A 95 0.75 20.78 -27.15
N SER A 96 -0.28 21.42 -27.70
CA SER A 96 -1.19 20.79 -28.66
C SER A 96 -0.38 20.19 -29.82
N GLY A 97 -0.26 18.87 -29.88
CA GLY A 97 0.50 18.16 -30.92
C GLY A 97 1.40 17.01 -30.44
N PHE A 98 1.50 16.75 -29.13
CA PHE A 98 2.10 15.54 -28.55
C PHE A 98 1.10 14.78 -27.69
#